data_AF-A0A6V8CIC2-F1
#
_entry.id   AF-A0A6V8CIC2-F1
#
_cell.length_a   1.000
_cell.length_b   1.000
_cell.length_c   1.000
_cell.angle_alpha   90.00
_cell.angle_beta   90.00
_cell.angle_gamma   90.00
#
_symmetry.space_group_name_H-M   'P 1'
#
loop_
_entity.id
_entity.type
_entity.pdbx_description
1 polymer ?
#
loop_
_entity_poly.entity_id
_entity_poly.type
_entity_poly.pdbx_seq_one_letter_code
_entity_poly.pdbx_strand_id
1 'polypeptide(L)'
;IPFDMPEAEAELVEGWWTEYGGMRWGLLFAAEYMRTYAACILFAIFFMGGWHAPFAGLIGGIPYLGAAYLLIPGIVWTLLKAWFIFVVVFVWARAALPRIRTDQILEFGWRMLLPLSVLQLALAMIYRLYLFDVSAVSDSIEGGWAWNMYGIPFGVPLATTLVSLIIFFIYLNDEDKSTNTERIFHVRTLEPAGKHVAGTD
;
A
#
# COMPACT_ATOMS: atom_id res chain seq x y z
N ILE A 1 9.32 -9.68 4.64
CA ILE A 1 10.73 -9.35 4.32
C ILE A 1 11.00 -7.85 4.21
N PRO A 2 10.17 -6.98 3.59
CA PRO A 2 10.43 -5.53 3.67
C PRO A 2 10.13 -4.94 5.07
N PHE A 3 9.08 -5.42 5.75
CA PHE A 3 8.67 -4.98 7.11
C PHE A 3 8.76 -6.12 8.15
N ASP A 4 9.85 -6.90 8.10
CA ASP A 4 10.02 -8.15 8.87
C ASP A 4 11.06 -8.03 9.99
N MET A 5 11.32 -6.79 10.40
CA MET A 5 12.47 -6.47 11.21
C MET A 5 12.42 -6.99 12.65
N PRO A 6 11.27 -7.02 13.35
CA PRO A 6 11.19 -7.67 14.67
C PRO A 6 11.52 -9.16 14.64
N GLU A 7 11.33 -9.80 13.48
CA GLU A 7 11.59 -11.22 13.26
C GLU A 7 13.05 -11.50 12.86
N ALA A 8 13.71 -10.54 12.21
CA ALA A 8 15.05 -10.69 11.64
C ALA A 8 16.14 -9.80 12.28
N GLU A 9 15.81 -8.94 13.24
CA GLU A 9 16.76 -8.28 14.17
C GLU A 9 17.20 -9.22 15.30
N ALA A 10 16.65 -10.44 15.35
CA ALA A 10 17.20 -11.55 16.10
C ALA A 10 18.42 -12.18 15.40
N GLU A 11 19.33 -11.36 14.88
CA GLU A 11 20.53 -11.77 14.13
C GLU A 11 21.58 -12.53 14.97
N LEU A 12 21.20 -13.03 16.16
CA LEU A 12 21.97 -13.94 17.00
C LEU A 12 21.32 -15.32 17.28
N VAL A 13 20.03 -15.53 17.04
CA VAL A 13 19.25 -16.81 17.05
C VAL A 13 17.83 -16.40 16.58
N GLU A 14 17.17 -17.13 15.67
CA GLU A 14 15.90 -16.78 14.97
C GLU A 14 14.66 -16.41 15.86
N GLY A 15 14.80 -15.50 16.80
CA GLY A 15 13.75 -14.99 17.68
C GLY A 15 12.85 -16.08 18.25
N TRP A 16 11.54 -15.83 18.15
CA TRP A 16 10.50 -16.74 18.59
C TRP A 16 10.46 -18.06 17.79
N TRP A 17 11.04 -18.12 16.59
CA TRP A 17 11.06 -19.34 15.78
C TRP A 17 11.80 -20.49 16.45
N THR A 18 12.81 -20.17 17.26
CA THR A 18 13.63 -21.18 17.95
C THR A 18 13.03 -21.65 19.28
N GLU A 19 12.12 -20.87 19.86
CA GLU A 19 11.52 -21.16 21.17
C GLU A 19 10.29 -22.07 21.07
N TYR A 20 9.60 -22.05 19.92
CA TYR A 20 8.37 -22.80 19.71
C TYR A 20 8.57 -23.90 18.64
N GLY A 21 8.26 -25.14 19.00
CA GLY A 21 8.31 -26.30 18.09
C GLY A 21 6.94 -26.95 17.83
N GLY A 22 6.88 -27.77 16.78
CA GLY A 22 5.73 -28.64 16.47
C GLY A 22 4.42 -27.87 16.23
N MET A 23 3.38 -28.22 16.99
CA MET A 23 2.04 -27.63 16.80
C MET A 23 1.97 -26.15 17.21
N ARG A 24 2.75 -25.73 18.22
CA ARG A 24 2.77 -24.33 18.69
C ARG A 24 3.34 -23.39 17.63
N TRP A 25 4.41 -23.83 16.98
CA TRP A 25 4.99 -23.16 15.82
C TRP A 25 3.97 -23.02 14.68
N GLY A 26 3.25 -24.10 14.35
CA GLY A 26 2.24 -24.08 13.30
C GLY A 26 1.07 -23.13 13.58
N LEU A 27 0.62 -23.04 14.84
CA LEU A 27 -0.44 -22.12 15.24
C LEU A 27 0.00 -20.65 15.18
N LEU A 28 1.22 -20.33 15.57
CA LEU A 28 1.76 -18.97 15.48
C LEU A 28 1.93 -18.53 14.03
N PHE A 29 2.45 -19.42 13.17
CA PHE A 29 2.49 -19.19 11.72
C PHE A 29 1.09 -18.94 11.14
N ALA A 30 0.14 -19.82 11.46
CA ALA A 30 -1.24 -19.67 10.99
C ALA A 30 -1.85 -18.34 11.47
N ALA A 31 -1.59 -17.93 12.72
CA ALA A 31 -2.08 -16.67 13.27
C ALA A 31 -1.55 -15.45 12.51
N GLU A 32 -0.27 -15.46 12.11
CA GLU A 32 0.30 -14.37 11.32
C GLU A 32 -0.29 -14.30 9.90
N TYR A 33 -0.45 -15.44 9.23
CA TYR A 33 -1.10 -15.49 7.91
C TYR A 33 -2.59 -15.10 8.00
N MET A 34 -3.29 -15.47 9.08
CA MET A 34 -4.67 -15.04 9.30
C MET A 34 -4.77 -13.53 9.56
N ARG A 35 -3.86 -12.95 10.34
CA ARG A 35 -3.81 -11.50 10.60
C ARG A 35 -3.57 -10.71 9.32
N THR A 36 -2.62 -11.16 8.49
CA THR A 36 -2.32 -10.50 7.21
C THR A 36 -3.48 -10.64 6.22
N TYR A 37 -4.14 -11.80 6.17
CA TYR A 37 -5.32 -11.98 5.33
C TYR A 37 -6.52 -11.15 5.80
N ALA A 38 -6.74 -11.02 7.12
CA ALA A 38 -7.77 -10.14 7.68
C ALA A 38 -7.55 -8.67 7.30
N ALA A 39 -6.29 -8.20 7.28
CA ALA A 39 -5.96 -6.86 6.80
C ALA A 39 -6.30 -6.68 5.30
N CYS A 40 -6.08 -7.71 4.48
CA CYS A 40 -6.47 -7.70 3.06
C CYS A 40 -7.99 -7.63 2.88
N ILE A 41 -8.76 -8.32 3.73
CA ILE A 41 -10.23 -8.25 3.72
C ILE A 41 -10.70 -6.82 4.06
N LEU A 42 -10.14 -6.21 5.09
CA LEU A 42 -10.47 -4.82 5.46
C LEU A 42 -10.15 -3.85 4.31
N PHE A 43 -9.01 -4.04 3.65
CA PHE A 43 -8.64 -3.24 2.48
C PHE A 43 -9.64 -3.43 1.33
N ALA A 44 -10.04 -4.66 1.02
CA ALA A 44 -11.02 -4.95 -0.01
C ALA A 44 -12.39 -4.30 0.28
N ILE A 45 -12.79 -4.23 1.55
CA ILE A 45 -14.03 -3.59 1.98
C ILE A 45 -13.96 -2.07 1.81
N PHE A 46 -12.91 -1.43 2.32
CA PHE A 46 -12.82 0.04 2.32
C PHE A 46 -12.51 0.63 0.95
N PHE A 47 -11.66 -0.02 0.16
CA PHE A 47 -11.13 0.57 -1.08
C PHE A 47 -11.63 -0.09 -2.36
N MET A 48 -12.04 -1.36 -2.33
CA MET A 48 -12.48 -2.09 -3.53
C MET A 48 -13.99 -2.35 -3.61
N GLY A 49 -14.79 -1.55 -2.88
CA GLY A 49 -16.25 -1.62 -2.95
C GLY A 49 -16.86 -2.87 -2.30
N GLY A 50 -16.13 -3.54 -1.40
CA GLY A 50 -16.63 -4.66 -0.60
C GLY A 50 -17.36 -5.73 -1.42
N TRP A 51 -18.64 -5.91 -1.10
CA TRP A 51 -19.55 -6.94 -1.61
C TRP A 51 -20.01 -6.74 -3.05
N HIS A 52 -19.78 -5.56 -3.64
CA HIS A 52 -20.14 -5.33 -5.02
C HIS A 52 -19.26 -6.14 -5.97
N ALA A 53 -19.89 -6.82 -6.92
CA ALA A 53 -19.15 -7.50 -7.97
C ALA A 53 -18.37 -6.47 -8.80
N PRO A 54 -17.11 -6.74 -9.17
CA PRO A 54 -16.34 -5.81 -9.99
C PRO A 54 -17.07 -5.56 -11.32
N PHE A 55 -17.18 -4.31 -11.77
CA PHE A 55 -17.85 -3.97 -13.04
C PHE A 55 -19.30 -4.49 -13.19
N ALA A 56 -20.07 -4.55 -12.10
CA ALA A 56 -21.47 -5.00 -12.13
C ALA A 56 -22.32 -4.29 -13.22
N GLY A 57 -22.12 -2.99 -13.45
CA GLY A 57 -22.84 -2.23 -14.48
C GLY A 57 -22.40 -2.51 -15.93
N LEU A 58 -21.16 -2.95 -16.17
CA LEU A 58 -20.65 -3.23 -17.52
C LEU A 58 -20.87 -4.69 -17.91
N ILE A 59 -20.64 -5.62 -16.97
CA ILE A 59 -20.72 -7.08 -17.19
C ILE A 59 -22.16 -7.59 -16.97
N GLY A 60 -22.92 -6.95 -16.08
CA GLY A 60 -24.33 -7.28 -15.83
C GLY A 60 -25.25 -7.04 -17.03
N GLY A 61 -24.87 -6.15 -17.95
CA GLY A 61 -25.60 -5.88 -19.20
C GLY A 61 -25.38 -6.90 -20.31
N ILE A 62 -24.44 -7.84 -20.16
CA ILE A 62 -24.17 -8.88 -21.16
C ILE A 62 -25.18 -10.02 -20.97
N PRO A 63 -26.07 -10.30 -21.94
CA PRO A 63 -27.03 -11.40 -21.83
C PRO A 63 -26.30 -12.74 -21.65
N TYR A 64 -26.86 -13.59 -20.78
CA TYR A 64 -26.33 -14.90 -20.33
C TYR A 64 -25.12 -14.88 -19.37
N LEU A 65 -24.16 -13.96 -19.53
CA LEU A 65 -23.00 -13.86 -18.65
C LEU A 65 -23.30 -13.06 -17.37
N GLY A 66 -24.11 -11.99 -17.48
CA GLY A 66 -24.49 -11.13 -16.36
C GLY A 66 -25.33 -11.84 -15.28
N ALA A 67 -26.21 -12.77 -15.69
CA ALA A 67 -27.05 -13.53 -14.76
C ALA A 67 -26.23 -14.51 -13.89
N ALA A 68 -25.25 -15.19 -14.47
CA ALA A 68 -24.32 -16.04 -13.73
C ALA A 68 -23.38 -15.22 -12.83
N TYR A 69 -22.99 -14.02 -13.29
CA TYR A 69 -22.11 -13.11 -12.57
C TYR A 69 -22.76 -12.52 -11.30
N LEU A 70 -24.05 -12.19 -11.36
CA LEU A 70 -24.84 -11.69 -10.24
C LEU A 70 -25.32 -12.78 -9.28
N LEU A 71 -25.36 -14.04 -9.73
CA LEU A 71 -25.72 -15.19 -8.89
C LEU A 71 -24.64 -15.52 -7.84
N ILE A 72 -23.37 -15.14 -8.12
CA ILE A 72 -22.26 -15.39 -7.20
C ILE A 72 -22.45 -14.54 -5.94
N PRO A 73 -22.48 -15.16 -4.74
CA PRO A 73 -22.62 -14.41 -3.49
C PRO A 73 -21.53 -13.35 -3.35
N GLY A 74 -21.91 -12.13 -2.93
CA GLY A 74 -20.98 -11.01 -2.76
C GLY A 74 -19.80 -11.30 -1.83
N ILE A 75 -19.95 -12.27 -0.92
CA ILE A 75 -18.86 -12.75 -0.06
C ILE A 75 -17.74 -13.46 -0.83
N VAL A 76 -18.06 -14.14 -1.92
CA VAL A 76 -17.05 -14.80 -2.76
C VAL A 76 -16.19 -13.74 -3.46
N TRP A 77 -16.82 -12.63 -3.88
CA TRP A 77 -16.13 -11.51 -4.48
C TRP A 77 -15.21 -10.78 -3.50
N THR A 78 -15.63 -10.55 -2.26
CA THR A 78 -14.75 -9.94 -1.25
C THR A 78 -13.55 -10.82 -0.95
N LEU A 79 -13.76 -12.14 -0.83
CA LEU A 79 -12.66 -13.10 -0.61
C LEU A 79 -11.70 -13.16 -1.80
N LEU A 80 -12.20 -13.14 -3.04
CA LEU A 80 -11.36 -13.14 -4.22
C LEU A 80 -10.55 -11.85 -4.36
N LYS A 81 -11.15 -10.69 -4.07
CA LYS A 81 -10.43 -9.40 -4.02
C LYS A 81 -9.35 -9.41 -2.93
N ALA A 82 -9.69 -9.90 -1.73
CA ALA A 82 -8.73 -10.02 -0.63
C ALA A 82 -7.56 -10.95 -0.99
N TRP A 83 -7.84 -12.08 -1.65
CA TRP A 83 -6.82 -12.99 -2.15
C TRP A 83 -5.92 -12.33 -3.21
N PHE A 84 -6.49 -11.57 -4.14
CA PHE A 84 -5.72 -10.82 -5.13
C PHE A 84 -4.77 -9.81 -4.47
N ILE A 85 -5.27 -9.04 -3.49
CA ILE A 85 -4.44 -8.09 -2.72
C ILE A 85 -3.33 -8.83 -1.97
N PHE A 86 -3.65 -9.97 -1.35
CA PHE A 86 -2.65 -10.77 -0.65
C PHE A 86 -1.50 -11.20 -1.57
N VAL A 87 -1.81 -11.68 -2.78
CA VAL A 87 -0.79 -12.08 -3.76
C VAL A 87 0.02 -10.88 -4.25
N VAL A 88 -0.64 -9.77 -4.62
CA VAL A 88 0.06 -8.60 -5.19
C VAL A 88 0.87 -7.85 -4.13
N VAL A 89 0.31 -7.61 -2.95
CA VAL A 89 0.96 -6.80 -1.92
C VAL A 89 1.91 -7.65 -1.09
N PHE A 90 1.51 -8.85 -0.64
CA PHE A 90 2.34 -9.62 0.29
C PHE A 90 3.29 -10.58 -0.41
N VAL A 91 2.87 -11.28 -1.47
CA VAL A 91 3.76 -12.22 -2.16
C VAL A 91 4.70 -11.47 -3.11
N TRP A 92 4.17 -10.58 -3.94
CA TRP A 92 4.99 -9.88 -4.92
C TRP A 92 5.84 -8.77 -4.30
N ALA A 93 5.34 -7.93 -3.38
CA ALA A 93 6.21 -6.94 -2.75
C ALA A 93 7.32 -7.58 -1.89
N ARG A 94 7.08 -8.77 -1.33
CA ARG A 94 8.12 -9.56 -0.64
C ARG A 94 9.22 -10.03 -1.59
N ALA A 95 8.88 -10.33 -2.85
CA ALA A 95 9.85 -10.73 -3.86
C ALA A 95 10.55 -9.52 -4.53
N ALA A 96 9.88 -8.38 -4.61
CA ALA A 96 10.36 -7.22 -5.37
C ALA A 96 11.21 -6.24 -4.54
N LEU A 97 10.97 -6.12 -3.23
CA LEU A 97 11.62 -5.10 -2.41
C LEU A 97 12.84 -5.64 -1.65
N PRO A 98 13.98 -4.93 -1.69
CA PRO A 98 15.10 -5.23 -0.83
C PRO A 98 14.77 -4.91 0.63
N ARG A 99 15.49 -5.54 1.56
CA ARG A 99 15.32 -5.31 3.01
C ARG A 99 15.67 -3.85 3.35
N ILE A 100 14.78 -3.18 4.08
CA ILE A 100 14.94 -1.79 4.55
C ILE A 100 15.29 -1.81 6.04
N ARG A 101 16.00 -0.79 6.54
CA ARG A 101 16.36 -0.64 7.96
C ARG A 101 15.22 0.00 8.77
N THR A 102 15.14 -0.30 10.08
CA THR A 102 14.02 0.07 10.97
C THR A 102 13.93 1.57 11.12
N ASP A 103 15.08 2.22 11.23
CA ASP A 103 15.19 3.67 11.31
C ASP A 103 14.56 4.35 10.07
N GLN A 104 14.78 3.79 8.88
CA GLN A 104 14.23 4.32 7.62
C GLN A 104 12.72 4.09 7.52
N ILE A 105 12.24 2.94 8.01
CA ILE A 105 10.80 2.63 8.07
C ILE A 105 10.09 3.59 9.03
N LEU A 106 10.69 3.85 10.20
CA LEU A 106 10.15 4.76 11.19
C LEU A 106 10.13 6.20 10.68
N GLU A 107 11.23 6.64 10.05
CA GLU A 107 11.32 7.95 9.42
C GLU A 107 10.28 8.12 8.31
N PHE A 108 10.11 7.13 7.43
CA PHE A 108 9.06 7.13 6.40
C PHE A 108 7.65 7.24 7.00
N GLY A 109 7.37 6.48 8.07
CA GLY A 109 6.08 6.50 8.76
C GLY A 109 5.75 7.85 9.39
N TRP A 110 6.66 8.41 10.17
CA TRP A 110 6.44 9.64 10.92
C TRP A 110 6.56 10.90 10.06
N ARG A 111 7.55 10.96 9.17
CA ARG A 111 7.84 12.15 8.37
C ARG A 111 6.99 12.25 7.11
N MET A 112 6.60 11.13 6.49
CA MET A 112 5.86 11.14 5.23
C MET A 112 4.41 10.66 5.39
N LEU A 113 4.18 9.47 5.96
CA LEU A 113 2.83 8.89 5.99
C LEU A 113 1.86 9.66 6.90
N LEU A 114 2.31 10.08 8.08
CA LEU A 114 1.47 10.81 9.04
C LEU A 114 0.94 12.14 8.46
N PRO A 115 1.77 13.09 8.00
CA PRO A 115 1.25 14.34 7.44
C PRO A 115 0.40 14.12 6.19
N LEU A 116 0.75 13.16 5.34
CA LEU A 116 -0.01 12.85 4.13
C LEU A 116 -1.42 12.32 4.48
N SER A 117 -1.54 11.50 5.53
CA SER A 117 -2.84 10.98 5.98
C SER A 117 -3.79 12.09 6.46
N VAL A 118 -3.25 13.10 7.16
CA VAL A 118 -4.02 14.25 7.65
C VAL A 118 -4.48 15.13 6.49
N LEU A 119 -3.59 15.37 5.51
CA LEU A 119 -3.93 16.09 4.29
C LEU A 119 -5.04 15.37 3.51
N GLN A 120 -4.93 14.05 3.35
CA GLN A 120 -5.93 13.25 2.65
C GLN A 120 -7.30 13.31 3.35
N LEU A 121 -7.32 13.30 4.68
CA LEU A 121 -8.55 13.46 5.45
C LEU A 121 -9.19 14.83 5.22
N ALA A 122 -8.40 15.92 5.23
CA ALA A 122 -8.88 17.26 4.95
C ALA A 122 -9.47 17.38 3.54
N LEU A 123 -8.80 16.82 2.53
CA LEU A 123 -9.29 16.76 1.16
C LEU A 123 -10.61 15.97 1.06
N ALA A 124 -10.70 14.81 1.71
CA ALA A 124 -11.91 14.00 1.71
C ALA A 124 -13.12 14.77 2.27
N MET A 125 -12.93 15.57 3.33
CA MET A 125 -13.97 16.43 3.88
C MET A 125 -14.41 17.52 2.89
N ILE A 126 -13.46 18.16 2.21
CA ILE A 126 -13.75 19.19 1.19
C ILE A 126 -14.56 18.58 0.04
N TYR A 127 -14.16 17.41 -0.46
CA TYR A 127 -14.88 16.74 -1.55
C TYR A 127 -16.28 16.33 -1.16
N ARG A 128 -16.47 15.88 0.08
CA ARG A 128 -17.80 15.55 0.59
C ARG A 128 -18.74 16.76 0.62
N LEU A 129 -18.22 17.95 0.88
CA LEU A 129 -19.05 19.15 1.03
C LEU A 129 -19.37 19.85 -0.30
N TYR A 130 -18.43 19.85 -1.26
CA TYR A 130 -18.58 20.62 -2.49
C TYR A 130 -18.87 19.77 -3.74
N LEU A 131 -18.46 18.50 -3.78
CA LEU A 131 -18.43 17.70 -5.02
C LEU A 131 -19.26 16.42 -4.96
N PHE A 132 -19.82 16.08 -3.80
CA PHE A 132 -20.58 14.85 -3.64
C PHE A 132 -22.07 15.11 -3.86
N ASP A 133 -22.58 14.67 -5.02
CA ASP A 133 -24.01 14.68 -5.29
C ASP A 133 -24.64 13.35 -4.86
N VAL A 134 -25.42 13.40 -3.77
CA VAL A 134 -26.15 12.25 -3.23
C VAL A 134 -27.24 11.78 -4.20
N SER A 135 -27.80 12.69 -5.01
CA SER A 135 -28.93 12.38 -5.90
C SER A 135 -28.54 11.55 -7.12
N ALA A 136 -27.25 11.50 -7.45
CA ALA A 136 -26.68 10.69 -8.52
C ALA A 136 -26.33 9.25 -8.09
N VAL A 137 -26.52 8.89 -6.81
CA VAL A 137 -26.34 7.51 -6.32
C VAL A 137 -27.61 6.70 -6.61
N SER A 138 -27.57 5.90 -7.68
CA SER A 138 -28.66 4.98 -8.03
C SER A 138 -28.21 3.53 -7.85
N ASP A 139 -28.96 2.77 -7.06
CA ASP A 139 -28.77 1.33 -6.81
C ASP A 139 -29.33 0.45 -7.96
N SER A 140 -29.51 1.05 -9.15
CA SER A 140 -30.00 0.39 -10.35
C SER A 140 -28.87 -0.31 -11.10
N ILE A 141 -29.24 -1.26 -11.99
CA ILE A 141 -28.33 -2.11 -12.78
C ILE A 141 -27.31 -1.29 -13.60
N GLU A 142 -27.64 -0.04 -13.94
CA GLU A 142 -26.77 0.88 -14.70
C GLU A 142 -25.74 1.61 -13.83
N GLY A 143 -25.90 1.62 -12.50
CA GLY A 143 -24.96 2.21 -11.54
C GLY A 143 -24.87 3.74 -11.61
N GLY A 144 -25.45 4.43 -10.64
CA GLY A 144 -25.32 5.88 -10.55
C GLY A 144 -23.93 6.33 -10.06
N TRP A 145 -23.32 7.31 -10.75
CA TRP A 145 -22.00 7.84 -10.41
C TRP A 145 -22.10 9.10 -9.54
N ALA A 146 -21.90 8.96 -8.23
CA ALA A 146 -21.91 10.07 -7.26
C ALA A 146 -20.83 11.15 -7.50
N TRP A 147 -19.80 10.79 -8.27
CA TRP A 147 -18.57 11.57 -8.48
C TRP A 147 -18.50 12.21 -9.87
N ASN A 148 -19.64 12.68 -10.37
CA ASN A 148 -19.76 13.23 -11.72
C ASN A 148 -19.41 14.72 -11.72
N MET A 149 -18.12 15.03 -11.75
CA MET A 149 -17.66 16.40 -12.03
C MET A 149 -17.53 16.57 -13.55
N TYR A 150 -18.27 17.52 -14.13
CA TYR A 150 -18.21 17.90 -15.55
C TYR A 150 -18.43 16.75 -16.57
N GLY A 151 -19.19 15.71 -16.21
CA GLY A 151 -19.58 14.63 -17.13
C GLY A 151 -18.53 13.53 -17.35
N ILE A 152 -17.45 13.50 -16.56
CA ILE A 152 -16.48 12.39 -16.53
C ILE A 152 -16.77 11.49 -15.31
N PRO A 153 -17.21 10.23 -15.50
CA PRO A 153 -17.34 9.29 -14.39
C PRO A 153 -15.97 9.07 -13.74
N PHE A 154 -15.91 9.13 -12.40
CA PHE A 154 -14.69 9.09 -11.58
C PHE A 154 -13.74 10.29 -11.66
N GLY A 155 -14.11 11.41 -12.28
CA GLY A 155 -13.21 12.57 -12.41
C GLY A 155 -12.63 13.06 -11.07
N VAL A 156 -13.45 13.08 -10.01
CA VAL A 156 -13.02 13.49 -8.66
C VAL A 156 -12.08 12.44 -8.02
N PRO A 157 -12.42 11.15 -7.89
CA PRO A 157 -11.49 10.13 -7.40
C PRO A 157 -10.15 10.04 -8.17
N LEU A 158 -10.19 10.22 -9.50
CA LEU A 158 -8.99 10.12 -10.34
C LEU A 158 -8.08 11.35 -10.16
N ALA A 159 -8.65 12.56 -10.13
CA ALA A 159 -7.89 13.77 -9.87
C ALA A 159 -7.24 13.74 -8.46
N THR A 160 -7.95 13.19 -7.47
CA THR A 160 -7.46 13.14 -6.08
C THR A 160 -6.36 12.13 -5.89
N THR A 161 -6.46 10.97 -6.52
CA THR A 161 -5.38 9.97 -6.54
C THR A 161 -4.16 10.50 -7.29
N LEU A 162 -4.33 11.25 -8.38
CA LEU A 162 -3.21 11.89 -9.08
C LEU A 162 -2.55 13.00 -8.27
N VAL A 163 -3.32 13.89 -7.64
CA VAL A 163 -2.77 14.94 -6.76
C VAL A 163 -2.02 14.31 -5.58
N SER A 164 -2.58 13.27 -4.96
CA SER A 164 -1.93 12.54 -3.87
C SER A 164 -0.64 11.85 -4.33
N LEU A 165 -0.63 11.23 -5.53
CA LEU A 165 0.57 10.64 -6.11
C LEU A 165 1.64 11.69 -6.48
N ILE A 166 1.24 12.86 -6.96
CA ILE A 166 2.16 13.98 -7.25
C ILE A 166 2.78 14.48 -5.95
N ILE A 167 1.99 14.72 -4.91
CA ILE A 167 2.48 15.13 -3.59
C ILE A 167 3.42 14.05 -3.01
N PHE A 168 3.03 12.78 -3.11
CA PHE A 168 3.87 11.66 -2.68
C PHE A 168 5.19 11.62 -3.45
N PHE A 169 5.18 11.82 -4.76
CA PHE A 169 6.39 11.84 -5.58
C PHE A 169 7.28 13.05 -5.26
N ILE A 170 6.69 14.21 -4.99
CA ILE A 170 7.43 15.40 -4.53
C ILE A 170 8.12 15.06 -3.21
N TYR A 171 7.41 14.52 -2.23
CA TYR A 171 8.01 14.12 -0.95
C TYR A 171 9.10 13.05 -1.11
N LEU A 172 8.93 12.12 -2.05
CA LEU A 172 9.93 11.08 -2.32
C LEU A 172 11.18 11.64 -3.03
N ASN A 173 11.03 12.71 -3.82
CA ASN A 173 12.14 13.38 -4.50
C ASN A 173 12.81 14.46 -3.64
N ASP A 174 12.14 14.95 -2.60
CA ASP A 174 12.64 15.93 -1.61
C ASP A 174 13.47 15.29 -0.49
N GLU A 175 13.78 13.99 -0.61
CA GLU A 175 14.74 13.33 0.24
C GLU A 175 16.17 13.71 -0.23
N ASP A 176 16.65 14.85 0.27
CA ASP A 176 17.96 15.47 0.06
C ASP A 176 19.01 14.61 -0.67
N LYS A 177 19.15 14.83 -1.98
CA LYS A 177 20.28 14.32 -2.76
C LYS A 177 21.58 15.11 -2.55
N SER A 178 21.60 16.10 -1.66
CA SER A 178 22.80 16.89 -1.37
C SER A 178 22.70 17.58 -0.02
N THR A 179 23.85 17.64 0.67
CA THR A 179 24.18 18.48 1.84
C THR A 179 23.91 17.95 3.26
N ASN A 180 24.32 16.71 3.55
CA ASN A 180 24.91 16.49 4.88
C ASN A 180 26.07 15.47 4.82
N THR A 181 27.29 16.00 4.70
CA THR A 181 28.57 15.25 4.71
C THR A 181 28.94 14.72 6.10
N GLU A 182 28.06 14.80 7.10
CA GLU A 182 28.35 14.39 8.48
C GLU A 182 27.63 13.10 8.93
N ARG A 183 27.17 12.25 8.00
CA ARG A 183 26.82 10.87 8.38
C ARG A 183 28.10 10.04 8.50
N ILE A 184 28.36 9.56 9.72
CA ILE A 184 29.55 8.82 10.21
C ILE A 184 29.88 7.54 9.40
N PHE A 185 29.02 7.10 8.47
CA PHE A 185 29.22 5.87 7.68
C PHE A 185 29.33 6.08 6.16
N HIS A 186 29.92 7.19 5.71
CA HIS A 186 30.44 7.27 4.34
C HIS A 186 31.90 6.80 4.27
N VAL A 187 32.10 5.52 3.93
CA VAL A 187 33.38 4.98 3.45
C VAL A 187 33.44 5.12 1.92
N ARG A 188 33.18 6.32 1.41
CA ARG A 188 33.66 6.74 0.10
C ARG A 188 34.55 7.94 0.33
N THR A 189 35.82 7.67 0.55
CA THR A 189 36.85 8.68 0.34
C THR A 189 36.81 9.01 -1.16
N LEU A 190 36.34 10.21 -1.51
CA LEU A 190 36.41 10.72 -2.89
C LEU A 190 37.86 10.95 -3.33
N GLU A 191 38.79 10.94 -2.38
CA GLU A 191 40.22 10.97 -2.64
C GLU A 191 40.80 9.54 -2.54
N PRO A 192 41.55 9.08 -3.54
CA PRO A 192 42.30 7.84 -3.42
C PRO A 192 43.37 7.99 -2.33
N ALA A 193 43.37 7.08 -1.36
CA ALA A 193 44.38 7.02 -0.32
C ALA A 193 45.77 6.78 -0.94
N GLY A 194 46.61 7.81 -0.91
CA GLY A 194 48.06 7.70 -1.14
C GLY A 194 48.53 8.06 -2.56
N LYS A 195 49.05 9.28 -2.71
CA LYS A 195 50.21 9.55 -3.58
C LYS A 195 51.27 10.29 -2.78
N HIS A 196 51.84 9.64 -1.78
CA HIS A 196 53.20 10.01 -1.38
C HIS A 196 54.15 9.41 -2.42
N VAL A 197 54.74 10.27 -3.23
CA VAL A 197 55.92 9.94 -4.01
C VAL A 197 57.09 9.99 -3.02
N ALA A 198 57.81 8.88 -2.85
CA ALA A 198 59.01 8.88 -2.03
C ALA A 198 60.06 9.81 -2.66
N GLY A 199 60.53 10.81 -1.90
CA GLY A 199 61.66 11.67 -2.31
C GLY A 199 61.41 13.18 -2.39
N THR A 200 60.35 13.71 -1.80
CA THR A 200 60.23 15.15 -1.57
C THR A 200 59.97 15.40 -0.09
N ASP A 201 61.04 15.84 0.58
CA ASP A 201 61.02 16.47 1.91
C ASP A 201 60.24 17.80 1.89
#